data_AF-A0A1E9A2W0-F1
#
_entry.id   AF-A0A1E9A2W0-F1
#
_cell.length_a   1.000
_cell.length_b   1.000
_cell.length_c   1.000
_cell.angle_alpha   90.00
_cell.angle_beta   90.00
_cell.angle_gamma   90.00
#
_symmetry.space_group_name_H-M   'P 1'
#
loop_
_entity.id
_entity.type
_entity.pdbx_description
1 polymer ?
#
loop_
_entity_poly.entity_id
_entity_poly.type
_entity_poly.pdbx_seq_one_letter_code
_entity_poly.pdbx_strand_id
1 'polypeptide(L)' 'MQNKANLKYETLEAFINTINDLGIELIIDQALRNVRKQELENLIDEALKNKNEEEFKRYTKEYNELEACLVG' A
#
# COMPACT_ATOMS: atom_id res chain seq x y z
N MET A 1 -43.01 -8.64 -11.33
CA MET A 1 -42.27 -7.70 -10.44
C MET A 1 -41.08 -8.35 -9.72
N GLN A 2 -41.05 -9.67 -9.52
CA GLN A 2 -39.96 -10.38 -8.82
C GLN A 2 -38.57 -10.29 -9.51
N ASN A 3 -38.50 -10.36 -10.85
CA ASN A 3 -37.20 -10.29 -11.56
C ASN A 3 -36.43 -8.98 -11.36
N LYS A 4 -37.12 -7.83 -11.22
CA LYS A 4 -36.44 -6.53 -11.04
C LYS A 4 -35.86 -6.37 -9.64
N ALA A 5 -36.44 -7.04 -8.64
CA ALA A 5 -35.90 -7.05 -7.28
C ALA A 5 -34.65 -7.95 -7.21
N ASN A 6 -34.71 -9.16 -7.78
CA ASN A 6 -33.57 -10.08 -7.82
C ASN A 6 -32.37 -9.50 -8.58
N LEU A 7 -32.59 -8.90 -9.75
CA LEU A 7 -31.54 -8.20 -10.50
C LEU A 7 -30.88 -7.08 -9.68
N LYS A 8 -31.66 -6.34 -8.88
CA LYS A 8 -31.11 -5.29 -8.01
C LYS A 8 -30.24 -5.86 -6.89
N TYR A 9 -30.62 -6.98 -6.29
CA TYR A 9 -29.83 -7.66 -5.26
C TYR A 9 -28.51 -8.18 -5.84
N GLU A 10 -28.54 -8.85 -6.99
CA GLU A 10 -27.33 -9.33 -7.68
C GLU A 10 -26.37 -8.18 -8.03
N THR A 11 -26.90 -7.03 -8.50
CA THR A 11 -26.05 -5.86 -8.79
C THR A 11 -25.44 -5.22 -7.55
N LEU A 12 -26.16 -5.22 -6.42
CA LEU A 12 -25.65 -4.67 -5.17
C LEU A 12 -24.59 -5.60 -4.56
N GLU A 13 -24.81 -6.91 -4.61
CA GLU A 13 -23.85 -7.91 -4.17
C GLU A 13 -22.56 -7.83 -4.99
N ALA A 14 -22.66 -7.72 -6.32
CA ALA A 14 -21.49 -7.50 -7.18
C ALA A 14 -20.71 -6.23 -6.80
N PHE A 15 -21.42 -5.12 -6.55
CA PHE A 15 -20.78 -3.86 -6.14
C PHE A 15 -20.09 -3.96 -4.77
N ILE A 16 -20.73 -4.59 -3.79
CA ILE A 16 -20.15 -4.82 -2.45
C ILE A 16 -18.90 -5.69 -2.56
N ASN A 17 -18.95 -6.75 -3.37
CA ASN A 17 -17.79 -7.62 -3.59
C ASN A 17 -16.63 -6.83 -4.22
N THR A 18 -16.89 -6.00 -5.23
CA THR A 18 -15.85 -5.13 -5.81
C THR A 18 -15.24 -4.16 -4.79
N ILE A 19 -16.04 -3.56 -3.91
CA ILE A 19 -15.52 -2.70 -2.84
C ILE A 19 -14.68 -3.50 -1.84
N ASN A 20 -15.12 -4.69 -1.47
CA ASN A 20 -14.37 -5.55 -0.56
C ASN A 20 -13.03 -5.95 -1.15
N ASP A 21 -13.01 -6.35 -2.42
CA ASP A 21 -11.78 -6.72 -3.12
C ASP A 21 -10.81 -5.53 -3.16
N LEU A 22 -11.29 -4.34 -3.54
CA LEU A 22 -10.49 -3.11 -3.52
C LEU A 22 -9.99 -2.77 -2.10
N GLY A 23 -10.85 -2.93 -1.09
CA GLY A 23 -10.48 -2.67 0.30
C GLY A 23 -9.36 -3.61 0.78
N ILE A 24 -9.44 -4.89 0.41
CA ILE A 24 -8.39 -5.88 0.72
C ILE A 24 -7.09 -5.51 0.02
N GLU A 25 -7.13 -5.17 -1.27
CA GLU A 25 -5.95 -4.74 -2.03
C GLU A 25 -5.27 -3.55 -1.36
N LEU A 26 -6.02 -2.49 -1.01
CA LEU A 26 -5.48 -1.30 -0.35
C LEU A 26 -4.84 -1.61 1.01
N ILE A 27 -5.44 -2.50 1.79
CA ILE A 27 -4.90 -2.93 3.10
C ILE A 27 -3.58 -3.69 2.92
N ILE A 28 -3.52 -4.63 1.97
CA ILE A 28 -2.31 -5.41 1.67
C ILE A 28 -1.20 -4.47 1.21
N ASP A 29 -1.51 -3.59 0.27
CA ASP A 29 -0.60 -2.59 -0.25
C ASP A 29 -0.03 -1.70 0.85
N GLN A 30 -0.88 -1.23 1.77
CA GLN A 30 -0.44 -0.43 2.91
C GLN A 30 0.46 -1.21 3.86
N ALA A 31 0.12 -2.48 4.13
CA ALA A 31 0.93 -3.34 4.99
C ALA A 31 2.31 -3.59 4.38
N LEU A 32 2.39 -3.93 3.08
CA LEU A 32 3.65 -4.13 2.38
C LEU A 32 4.51 -2.86 2.38
N ARG A 33 3.91 -1.69 2.11
CA ARG A 33 4.61 -0.40 2.19
C ARG A 33 5.16 -0.13 3.58
N ASN A 34 4.38 -0.35 4.63
CA ASN A 34 4.82 -0.14 6.00
C ASN A 34 5.99 -1.04 6.40
N VAL A 35 5.94 -2.33 6.02
CA VAL A 35 7.05 -3.27 6.24
C VAL A 35 8.31 -2.79 5.52
N ARG A 36 8.19 -2.39 4.25
CA ARG A 36 9.33 -1.91 3.47
C ARG A 36 9.95 -0.64 4.07
N LYS A 37 9.14 0.28 4.60
CA LYS A 37 9.63 1.48 5.30
C LYS A 37 10.45 1.13 6.53
N GLN A 38 9.98 0.18 7.35
CA GLN A 38 10.73 -0.29 8.53
C GLN A 38 12.06 -0.94 8.14
N GLU A 39 12.11 -1.70 7.04
CA GLU A 39 13.37 -2.23 6.51
C GLU A 39 14.33 -1.11 6.08
N LEU A 40 13.82 -0.10 5.38
CA LEU A 40 14.60 1.04 4.91
C LEU A 40 15.16 1.86 6.06
N GLU A 41 14.41 2.08 7.15
CA GLU A 41 14.92 2.74 8.36
C GLU A 41 16.17 2.03 8.90
N ASN A 42 16.12 0.70 9.02
CA ASN A 42 17.27 -0.09 9.47
C ASN A 42 18.46 0.03 8.50
N LEU A 43 18.20 -0.04 7.20
CA LEU A 43 19.24 0.06 6.17
C LEU A 43 19.88 1.45 6.11
N ILE A 44 19.09 2.51 6.34
CA ILE A 44 19.58 3.89 6.46
C ILE A 44 20.50 4.02 7.66
N ASP A 45 20.09 3.49 8.82
CA ASP A 45 20.91 3.49 10.04
C ASP A 45 22.23 2.73 9.85
N GLU A 46 22.19 1.57 9.17
CA GLU A 46 23.39 0.81 8.81
C GLU A 46 24.31 1.59 7.85
N ALA A 47 23.75 2.21 6.82
CA ALA A 47 24.51 3.03 5.89
C ALA A 47 25.20 4.21 6.61
N LEU A 48 24.53 4.84 7.58
CA LEU A 48 25.12 5.90 8.41
C LEU A 48 26.27 5.37 9.28
N LYS A 49 26.08 4.23 9.97
CA LYS A 49 27.14 3.59 10.78
C LYS A 49 28.37 3.26 9.94
N ASN A 50 28.15 2.77 8.72
CA ASN A 50 29.19 2.39 7.78
C ASN A 50 29.76 3.58 6.98
N LYS A 51 29.22 4.80 7.15
CA LYS A 51 29.56 6.00 6.39
C LYS A 51 29.42 5.81 4.87
N ASN A 52 28.46 4.98 4.45
CA ASN A 52 28.18 4.72 3.05
C ASN A 52 27.15 5.72 2.50
N GLU A 53 27.65 6.78 1.88
CA GLU A 53 26.82 7.88 1.35
C GLU A 53 25.91 7.45 0.20
N GLU A 54 26.37 6.53 -0.67
CA GLU A 54 25.58 6.08 -1.81
C GLU A 54 24.36 5.28 -1.36
N GLU A 55 24.56 4.36 -0.41
CA GLU A 55 23.47 3.56 0.16
C GLU A 55 22.50 4.43 0.96
N PHE A 56 23.02 5.35 1.76
CA PHE A 56 22.19 6.30 2.49
C PHE A 56 21.28 7.09 1.55
N LYS A 57 21.83 7.68 0.47
CA LYS A 57 21.04 8.42 -0.52
C LYS A 57 20.01 7.54 -1.22
N ARG A 58 20.38 6.31 -1.58
CA ARG A 58 19.49 5.36 -2.24
C ARG A 58 18.30 5.00 -1.37
N TYR A 59 18.54 4.55 -0.13
CA TYR A 59 17.48 4.11 0.77
C TYR A 59 16.59 5.28 1.23
N THR A 60 17.18 6.46 1.48
CA THR A 60 16.41 7.65 1.84
C THR A 60 15.51 8.10 0.69
N LYS A 61 15.98 8.01 -0.56
CA LYS A 61 15.17 8.32 -1.74
C LYS A 61 13.96 7.38 -1.85
N GLU A 62 14.19 6.07 -1.74
CA GLU A 62 13.11 5.06 -1.78
C GLU A 62 12.09 5.29 -0.65
N TYR A 63 12.56 5.56 0.57
CA TYR A 63 11.68 5.86 1.71
C TYR A 63 10.77 7.07 1.43
N ASN A 64 11.33 8.15 0.88
CA ASN A 64 10.58 9.35 0.54
C ASN A 64 9.55 9.11 -0.59
N GLU A 65 9.88 8.27 -1.57
CA GLU A 65 8.94 7.87 -2.62
C GLU A 65 7.74 7.10 -2.04
N LEU A 66 7.99 6.22 -1.06
CA LEU A 66 6.93 5.50 -0.35
C LEU A 66 6.04 6.41 0.53
N GLU A 67 6.60 7.46 1.13
CA GLU A 67 5.83 8.48 1.86
C GLU A 67 4.99 9.35 0.91
N ALA A 68 5.53 9.73 -0.25
CA ALA A 68 4.82 10.56 -1.21
C ALA A 68 3.53 9.88 -1.74
N CYS A 69 3.53 8.54 -1.83
CA CYS A 69 2.33 7.77 -2.18
C CYS A 69 1.17 7.91 -1.18
N LEU A 70 1.37 8.45 0.03
CA LEU A 70 0.29 8.68 1.01
C LEU A 70 -0.46 10.00 0.82
N VAL A 71 0.08 10.94 0.05
CA VAL A 71 -0.46 12.31 -0.11
C VAL A 71 -1.14 12.51 -1.49
N GLY A 72 -1.29 11.44 -2.28
CA GLY A 72 -1.94 11.44 -3.59
C GLY A 72 -3.41 11.07 -3.57
#